data_AF-A0A5A9ZF08-F1
#
_entry.id   AF-A0A5A9ZF08-F1
#
_cell.length_a   1.000
_cell.length_b   1.000
_cell.length_c   1.000
_cell.angle_alpha   90.00
_cell.angle_beta   90.00
_cell.angle_gamma   90.00
#
_symmetry.space_group_name_H-M   'P 1'
#
loop_
_entity.id
_entity.type
_entity.pdbx_description
1 polymer ?
#
loop_
_entity_poly.entity_id
_entity_poly.type
_entity_poly.pdbx_seq_one_letter_code
_entity_poly.pdbx_strand_id
1 'polypeptide(L)'
;MAETEALRASIPQPVAQQPVTVEAPIDSQAQGVPDSELAASNKEIVNAANKEKREASNSKYTANKESIDASKKQICDSVTSVSETAMKARLNGVPIQTALAALDSSNNGSDAAVKINKMYTAIITDAYRQPNFSTDKYKEDAIREFALTNYLACIDAVAKW
;
A
#
# COMPACT_ATOMS: atom_id res chain seq x y z
N MET A 1 -13.79 -34.82 12.33
CA MET A 1 -14.70 -34.94 13.48
C MET A 1 -14.58 -33.62 14.23
N ALA A 2 -15.62 -32.81 14.12
CA ALA A 2 -15.77 -31.56 14.85
C ALA A 2 -16.51 -31.91 16.14
N GLU A 3 -15.94 -31.56 17.29
CA GLU A 3 -16.68 -31.50 18.55
C GLU A 3 -16.33 -30.20 19.25
N THR A 4 -17.32 -29.31 19.19
CA THR A 4 -17.61 -28.24 20.12
C THR A 4 -17.68 -28.74 21.56
N GLU A 5 -17.06 -28.04 22.50
CA GLU A 5 -17.57 -28.01 23.86
C GLU A 5 -17.31 -26.67 24.55
N ALA A 6 -18.40 -26.10 25.03
CA ALA A 6 -18.48 -24.86 25.77
C ALA A 6 -18.33 -25.15 27.26
N LEU A 7 -17.59 -24.32 28.00
CA LEU A 7 -17.77 -24.23 29.44
C LEU A 7 -17.73 -22.78 29.95
N ARG A 8 -18.87 -22.42 30.53
CA ARG A 8 -19.16 -21.26 31.38
C ARG A 8 -18.27 -21.27 32.64
N ALA A 9 -17.93 -20.10 33.18
CA ALA A 9 -18.53 -19.57 34.41
C ALA A 9 -17.67 -18.51 35.13
N SER A 10 -18.38 -17.73 35.96
CA SER A 10 -17.91 -16.90 37.08
C SER A 10 -17.45 -15.48 36.78
N ILE A 11 -18.45 -14.60 36.66
CA ILE A 11 -18.35 -13.17 36.93
C ILE A 11 -18.64 -12.95 38.43
N PRO A 12 -17.71 -12.42 39.22
CA PRO A 12 -18.03 -11.91 40.55
C PRO A 12 -18.63 -10.50 40.47
N GLN A 13 -19.78 -10.30 41.12
CA GLN A 13 -20.37 -8.99 41.33
C GLN A 13 -19.65 -8.25 42.46
N PRO A 14 -19.35 -6.94 42.31
CA PRO A 14 -18.99 -6.10 43.44
C PRO A 14 -20.24 -5.47 44.09
N VAL A 15 -20.18 -5.49 45.41
CA VAL A 15 -21.19 -5.20 46.43
C VAL A 15 -21.52 -3.71 46.51
N ALA A 16 -22.80 -3.42 46.71
CA ALA A 16 -23.31 -2.09 47.05
C ALA A 16 -22.78 -1.63 48.41
N GLN A 17 -22.19 -0.43 48.47
CA GLN A 17 -21.89 0.26 49.73
C GLN A 17 -22.77 1.51 49.86
N GLN A 18 -23.39 1.61 51.03
CA GLN A 18 -24.30 2.66 51.48
C GLN A 18 -23.55 3.96 51.83
N PRO A 19 -24.27 5.11 51.91
CA PRO A 19 -23.67 6.42 52.08
C PRO A 19 -23.23 6.66 53.53
N VAL A 20 -22.02 7.18 53.70
CA VAL A 20 -21.55 7.71 54.99
C VAL A 20 -21.36 9.22 54.84
N THR A 21 -22.26 9.98 55.45
CA THR A 21 -22.12 11.41 55.72
C THR A 21 -21.11 11.62 56.83
N VAL A 22 -20.08 12.43 56.58
CA VAL A 22 -19.25 13.06 57.61
C VAL A 22 -19.10 14.53 57.24
N GLU A 23 -19.81 15.39 57.96
CA GLU A 23 -19.56 16.83 58.02
C GLU A 23 -18.38 17.11 58.94
N ALA A 24 -17.38 17.86 58.46
CA ALA A 24 -16.40 18.58 59.29
C ALA A 24 -15.67 19.66 58.44
N PRO A 25 -15.08 20.69 59.07
CA PRO A 25 -15.21 22.08 58.63
C PRO A 25 -14.22 22.54 57.56
N ILE A 26 -14.69 23.55 56.84
CA ILE A 26 -14.00 24.30 55.80
C ILE A 26 -13.11 25.33 56.48
N ASP A 27 -11.80 25.13 56.45
CA ASP A 27 -10.84 26.24 56.58
C ASP A 27 -10.35 26.64 55.18
N SER A 28 -10.94 27.74 54.74
CA SER A 28 -10.66 28.44 53.50
C SER A 28 -9.32 29.16 53.60
N GLN A 29 -8.30 28.66 52.90
CA GLN A 29 -7.25 29.49 52.35
C GLN A 29 -6.93 29.02 50.92
N ALA A 30 -7.86 29.31 50.00
CA ALA A 30 -7.56 29.35 48.58
C ALA A 30 -6.82 30.66 48.28
N GLN A 31 -5.50 30.60 48.15
CA GLN A 31 -4.76 31.63 47.45
C GLN A 31 -5.19 31.59 45.98
N GLY A 32 -5.90 32.62 45.54
CA GLY A 32 -6.34 32.77 44.16
C GLY A 32 -5.15 32.86 43.23
N VAL A 33 -4.91 31.80 42.46
CA VAL A 33 -4.12 31.89 41.23
C VAL A 33 -4.98 32.68 40.23
N PRO A 34 -4.47 33.76 39.62
CA PRO A 34 -5.25 34.54 38.68
C PRO A 34 -5.69 33.68 37.49
N ASP A 35 -6.98 33.72 37.15
CA ASP A 35 -7.63 32.94 36.07
C ASP A 35 -6.91 33.05 34.71
N SER A 36 -6.06 34.07 34.51
CA SER A 36 -5.27 34.25 33.29
C SER A 36 -4.13 33.25 33.12
N GLU A 37 -3.53 32.75 34.21
CA GLU A 37 -2.34 31.88 34.15
C GLU A 37 -2.73 30.42 33.89
N LEU A 38 -3.86 29.98 34.47
CA LEU A 38 -4.45 28.66 34.22
C LEU A 38 -4.99 28.54 32.78
N ALA A 39 -5.56 29.62 32.23
CA ALA A 39 -6.02 29.66 30.84
C ALA A 39 -4.86 29.64 29.83
N ALA A 40 -3.73 30.29 30.14
CA ALA A 40 -2.52 30.26 29.31
C ALA A 40 -1.88 28.86 29.29
N SER A 41 -1.76 28.22 30.47
CA SER A 41 -1.22 26.87 30.62
C SER A 41 -2.06 25.82 29.86
N ASN A 42 -3.40 25.89 29.99
CA ASN A 42 -4.30 24.98 29.27
C ASN A 42 -4.21 25.16 27.73
N LYS A 43 -3.99 26.38 27.23
CA LYS A 43 -3.85 26.65 25.80
C LYS A 43 -2.55 26.07 25.23
N GLU A 44 -1.45 26.12 25.98
CA GLU A 44 -0.17 25.52 25.57
C GLU A 44 -0.25 23.99 25.49
N ILE A 45 -0.91 23.34 26.46
CA ILE A 45 -1.10 21.88 26.48
C ILE A 45 -1.93 21.42 25.27
N VAL A 46 -3.03 22.12 24.95
CA VAL A 46 -3.87 21.79 23.79
C VAL A 46 -3.11 21.99 22.48
N ASN A 47 -2.28 23.04 22.37
CA ASN A 47 -1.48 23.28 21.19
C ASN A 47 -0.37 22.23 20.99
N ALA A 48 0.28 21.79 22.07
CA ALA A 48 1.27 20.71 22.03
C ALA A 48 0.64 19.38 21.59
N ALA A 49 -0.50 19.01 22.19
CA ALA A 49 -1.23 17.79 21.81
C ALA A 49 -1.72 17.82 20.35
N ASN A 50 -2.11 18.98 19.83
CA ASN A 50 -2.49 19.15 18.43
C ASN A 50 -1.28 19.10 17.48
N LYS A 51 -0.11 19.56 17.90
CA LYS A 51 1.15 19.45 17.16
C LYS A 51 1.57 17.98 17.02
N GLU A 52 1.56 17.22 18.10
CA GLU A 52 1.89 15.78 18.09
C GLU A 52 0.94 14.97 17.19
N LYS A 53 -0.36 15.27 17.23
CA LYS A 53 -1.35 14.64 16.32
C LYS A 53 -1.10 14.96 14.84
N ARG A 54 -0.68 16.19 14.52
CA ARG A 54 -0.33 16.60 13.16
C ARG A 54 0.94 15.93 12.67
N GLU A 55 1.96 15.82 13.52
CA GLU A 55 3.23 15.14 13.19
C GLU A 55 3.03 13.64 12.97
N ALA A 56 2.24 12.98 13.82
CA ALA A 56 1.88 11.57 13.64
C ALA A 56 1.03 11.32 12.38
N SER A 57 0.11 12.24 12.05
CA SER A 57 -0.67 12.17 10.81
C SER A 57 0.19 12.38 9.57
N ASN A 58 1.15 13.32 9.63
CA ASN A 58 2.06 13.60 8.52
C ASN A 58 3.04 12.45 8.29
N SER A 59 3.56 11.85 9.37
CA SER A 59 4.43 10.67 9.31
C SER A 59 3.74 9.45 8.70
N LYS A 60 2.45 9.21 9.03
CA LYS A 60 1.66 8.15 8.39
C LYS A 60 1.41 8.41 6.91
N TYR A 61 1.17 9.67 6.54
CA TYR A 61 0.98 10.06 5.14
C TYR A 61 2.24 9.83 4.30
N THR A 62 3.42 10.22 4.80
CA THR A 62 4.68 10.02 4.09
C THR A 62 5.01 8.54 3.94
N ALA A 63 4.82 7.73 4.99
CA ALA A 63 5.06 6.28 4.94
C ALA A 63 4.12 5.57 3.94
N ASN A 64 2.84 5.96 3.88
CA ASN A 64 1.90 5.41 2.90
C ASN A 64 2.26 5.82 1.47
N LYS A 65 2.69 7.07 1.27
CA LYS A 65 3.12 7.56 -0.05
C LYS A 65 4.34 6.78 -0.57
N GLU A 66 5.37 6.60 0.25
CA GLU A 66 6.56 5.82 -0.13
C GLU A 66 6.21 4.37 -0.48
N SER A 67 5.28 3.75 0.25
CA SER A 67 4.80 2.38 -0.05
C SER A 67 4.05 2.31 -1.39
N ILE A 68 3.25 3.33 -1.72
CA ILE A 68 2.55 3.43 -3.00
C ILE A 68 3.56 3.62 -4.14
N ASP A 69 4.54 4.51 -3.97
CA ASP A 69 5.57 4.76 -4.98
C ASP A 69 6.43 3.50 -5.22
N ALA A 70 6.77 2.76 -4.16
CA ALA A 70 7.47 1.48 -4.26
C ALA A 70 6.64 0.43 -5.04
N SER A 71 5.33 0.36 -4.77
CA SER A 71 4.42 -0.56 -5.47
C SER A 71 4.28 -0.20 -6.96
N LYS A 72 4.17 1.10 -7.28
CA LYS A 72 4.13 1.60 -8.67
C LYS A 72 5.42 1.25 -9.42
N LYS A 73 6.58 1.43 -8.78
CA LYS A 73 7.88 1.05 -9.35
C LYS A 73 7.95 -0.46 -9.62
N GLN A 74 7.52 -1.30 -8.66
CA GLN A 74 7.53 -2.75 -8.82
C GLN A 74 6.69 -3.23 -10.00
N ILE A 75 5.52 -2.60 -10.23
CA ILE A 75 4.69 -2.89 -11.40
C ILE A 75 5.45 -2.59 -12.69
N CYS A 76 6.10 -1.42 -12.78
CA CYS A 76 6.84 -1.05 -13.98
C CYS A 76 8.12 -1.89 -14.18
N ASP A 77 8.80 -2.30 -13.11
CA ASP A 77 9.91 -3.26 -13.21
C ASP A 77 9.43 -4.61 -13.78
N SER A 78 8.23 -5.06 -13.39
CA SER A 78 7.62 -6.28 -13.92
C SER A 78 7.23 -6.14 -15.40
N VAL A 79 6.74 -4.96 -15.81
CA VAL A 79 6.47 -4.63 -17.22
C VAL A 79 7.74 -4.73 -18.06
N THR A 80 8.87 -4.20 -17.58
CA THR A 80 10.17 -4.31 -18.27
C THR A 80 10.56 -5.77 -18.47
N SER A 81 10.46 -6.59 -17.41
CA SER A 81 10.82 -8.02 -17.47
C SER A 81 9.96 -8.81 -18.47
N VAL A 82 8.64 -8.57 -18.47
CA VAL A 82 7.72 -9.19 -19.45
C VAL A 82 8.03 -8.71 -20.86
N SER A 83 8.33 -7.43 -21.04
CA SER A 83 8.67 -6.85 -22.35
C SER A 83 9.94 -7.47 -22.93
N GLU A 84 10.99 -7.61 -22.14
CA GLU A 84 12.22 -8.29 -22.56
C GLU A 84 11.96 -9.74 -22.93
N THR A 85 11.21 -10.46 -22.10
CA THR A 85 10.92 -11.89 -22.29
C THR A 85 10.10 -12.10 -23.56
N ALA A 86 9.07 -11.27 -23.78
CA ALA A 86 8.23 -11.33 -24.97
C ALA A 86 9.04 -11.05 -26.24
N MET A 87 9.88 -10.01 -26.24
CA MET A 87 10.71 -9.67 -27.39
C MET A 87 11.78 -10.74 -27.65
N LYS A 88 12.42 -11.27 -26.61
CA LYS A 88 13.34 -12.43 -26.72
C LYS A 88 12.65 -13.64 -27.35
N ALA A 89 11.46 -14.00 -26.87
CA ALA A 89 10.68 -15.11 -27.41
C ALA A 89 10.37 -14.89 -28.90
N ARG A 90 9.90 -13.68 -29.25
CA ARG A 90 9.60 -13.30 -30.64
C ARG A 90 10.81 -13.40 -31.57
N LEU A 91 11.97 -12.89 -31.15
CA LEU A 91 13.20 -12.87 -31.95
C LEU A 91 13.84 -14.26 -32.09
N ASN A 92 13.53 -15.17 -31.16
CA ASN A 92 13.92 -16.57 -31.23
C ASN A 92 12.90 -17.46 -31.96
N GLY A 93 11.85 -16.87 -32.53
CA GLY A 93 10.86 -17.60 -33.33
C GLY A 93 9.87 -18.44 -32.51
N VAL A 94 9.75 -18.18 -31.20
CA VAL A 94 8.73 -18.83 -30.37
C VAL A 94 7.34 -18.40 -30.88
N PRO A 95 6.38 -19.32 -31.09
CA PRO A 95 5.02 -18.96 -31.49
C PRO A 95 4.31 -18.10 -30.44
N ILE A 96 3.47 -17.15 -30.89
CA ILE A 96 2.75 -16.23 -29.99
C ILE A 96 1.83 -16.98 -29.02
N GLN A 97 1.23 -18.09 -29.46
CA GLN A 97 0.37 -18.92 -28.63
C GLN A 97 1.12 -19.49 -27.43
N THR A 98 2.38 -19.89 -27.62
CA THR A 98 3.24 -20.37 -26.53
C THR A 98 3.59 -19.26 -25.56
N ALA A 99 3.87 -18.06 -26.06
CA ALA A 99 4.16 -16.91 -25.20
C ALA A 99 2.93 -16.49 -24.37
N LEU A 100 1.73 -16.50 -24.96
CA LEU A 100 0.48 -16.14 -24.27
C LEU A 100 0.04 -17.20 -23.26
N ALA A 101 0.29 -18.49 -23.52
CA ALA A 101 -0.04 -19.57 -22.60
C ALA A 101 0.66 -19.44 -21.23
N ALA A 102 1.80 -18.73 -21.16
CA ALA A 102 2.51 -18.46 -19.92
C ALA A 102 1.76 -17.50 -18.97
N LEU A 103 0.74 -16.77 -19.46
CA LEU A 103 -0.07 -15.85 -18.65
C LEU A 103 -1.28 -16.53 -17.99
N ASP A 104 -1.83 -17.57 -18.62
CA ASP A 104 -3.06 -18.23 -18.16
C ASP A 104 -2.89 -18.95 -16.81
N SER A 105 -1.66 -19.32 -16.45
CA SER A 105 -1.33 -20.02 -15.20
C SER A 105 -1.30 -19.13 -13.95
N SER A 106 -1.48 -17.81 -14.07
CA SER A 106 -1.31 -16.85 -12.96
C SER A 106 -2.62 -16.19 -12.45
N ASN A 107 -3.78 -16.54 -13.00
CA ASN A 107 -5.04 -15.86 -12.66
C ASN A 107 -5.63 -16.38 -11.33
N ASN A 108 -5.51 -15.60 -10.25
CA ASN A 108 -6.21 -15.84 -8.98
C ASN A 108 -7.63 -15.22 -8.92
N GLY A 109 -8.12 -14.67 -10.04
CA GLY A 109 -9.47 -14.11 -10.16
C GLY A 109 -9.66 -12.69 -9.61
N SER A 110 -8.63 -12.07 -9.03
CA SER A 110 -8.74 -10.69 -8.55
C SER A 110 -8.78 -9.66 -9.68
N ASP A 111 -9.51 -8.55 -9.52
CA ASP A 111 -9.58 -7.47 -10.51
C ASP A 111 -8.21 -6.90 -10.88
N ALA A 112 -7.29 -6.82 -9.90
CA ALA A 112 -5.92 -6.40 -10.12
C ALA A 112 -5.16 -7.39 -11.01
N ALA A 113 -5.27 -8.70 -10.75
CA ALA A 113 -4.65 -9.73 -11.58
C ALA A 113 -5.20 -9.71 -13.02
N VAL A 114 -6.51 -9.51 -13.18
CA VAL A 114 -7.13 -9.39 -14.52
C VAL A 114 -6.57 -8.19 -15.29
N LYS A 115 -6.42 -7.02 -14.63
CA LYS A 115 -5.83 -5.83 -15.26
C LYS A 115 -4.37 -6.03 -15.65
N ILE A 116 -3.57 -6.65 -14.77
CA ILE A 116 -2.16 -6.97 -15.04
C ILE A 116 -2.05 -7.96 -16.20
N ASN A 117 -2.88 -9.00 -16.24
CA ASN A 117 -2.86 -9.98 -17.34
C ASN A 117 -3.25 -9.36 -18.69
N LYS A 118 -4.22 -8.44 -18.71
CA LYS A 118 -4.55 -7.66 -19.91
C LYS A 118 -3.35 -6.83 -20.39
N MET A 119 -2.66 -6.16 -19.47
CA MET A 119 -1.45 -5.38 -19.77
C MET A 119 -0.35 -6.28 -20.35
N TYR A 120 -0.06 -7.43 -19.72
CA TYR A 120 0.95 -8.37 -20.23
C TYR A 120 0.57 -8.95 -21.58
N THR A 121 -0.70 -9.26 -21.80
CA THR A 121 -1.20 -9.72 -23.11
C THR A 121 -0.97 -8.67 -24.19
N ALA A 122 -1.19 -7.40 -23.88
CA ALA A 122 -0.93 -6.29 -24.81
C ALA A 122 0.56 -6.18 -25.15
N ILE A 123 1.44 -6.26 -24.14
CA ILE A 123 2.92 -6.22 -24.33
C ILE A 123 3.38 -7.39 -25.22
N ILE A 124 2.93 -8.61 -24.94
CA ILE A 124 3.27 -9.78 -25.76
C ILE A 124 2.78 -9.58 -27.19
N THR A 125 1.53 -9.17 -27.37
CA THR A 125 0.97 -8.94 -28.71
C THR A 125 1.77 -7.88 -29.47
N ASP A 126 2.18 -6.81 -28.80
CA ASP A 126 2.96 -5.74 -29.42
C ASP A 126 4.37 -6.19 -29.79
N ALA A 127 5.05 -6.95 -28.92
CA ALA A 127 6.34 -7.56 -29.23
C ALA A 127 6.26 -8.39 -30.52
N TYR A 128 5.16 -9.14 -30.72
CA TYR A 128 5.00 -9.97 -31.91
C TYR A 128 4.68 -9.21 -33.20
N ARG A 129 4.28 -7.94 -33.10
CA ARG A 129 4.13 -7.03 -34.24
C ARG A 129 5.46 -6.42 -34.68
N GLN A 130 6.48 -6.48 -33.84
CA GLN A 130 7.80 -5.96 -34.15
C GLN A 130 8.49 -6.79 -35.25
N PRO A 131 9.39 -6.18 -36.05
CA PRO A 131 10.17 -6.89 -37.05
C PRO A 131 11.09 -7.95 -36.39
N ASN A 132 11.49 -8.93 -37.20
CA ASN A 132 12.49 -9.91 -36.76
C ASN A 132 13.89 -9.45 -37.19
N PHE A 133 14.89 -9.73 -36.36
CA PHE A 133 16.30 -9.39 -36.64
C PHE A 133 17.15 -10.66 -36.70
N SER A 134 18.09 -10.69 -37.65
CA SER A 134 18.94 -11.88 -37.89
C SER A 134 20.26 -11.85 -37.13
N THR A 135 20.76 -10.68 -36.73
CA THR A 135 22.04 -10.54 -36.02
C THR A 135 21.80 -10.31 -34.53
N ASP A 136 22.70 -10.85 -33.70
CA ASP A 136 22.57 -10.78 -32.24
C ASP A 136 22.59 -9.34 -31.73
N LYS A 137 23.42 -8.47 -32.31
CA LYS A 137 23.46 -7.05 -31.98
C LYS A 137 22.09 -6.37 -32.13
N TYR A 138 21.43 -6.55 -33.29
CA TYR A 138 20.13 -5.91 -33.52
C TYR A 138 19.02 -6.54 -32.67
N LYS A 139 19.12 -7.83 -32.34
CA LYS A 139 18.20 -8.47 -31.39
C LYS A 139 18.33 -7.84 -30.01
N GLU A 140 19.55 -7.66 -29.50
CA GLU A 140 19.79 -7.05 -28.20
C GLU A 140 19.33 -5.59 -28.15
N ASP A 141 19.61 -4.81 -29.21
CA ASP A 141 19.15 -3.43 -29.33
C ASP A 141 17.61 -3.38 -29.30
N ALA A 142 16.94 -4.22 -30.09
CA ALA A 142 15.48 -4.29 -30.14
C ALA A 142 14.85 -4.69 -28.79
N ILE A 143 15.46 -5.63 -28.06
CA ILE A 143 15.01 -6.02 -26.72
C ILE A 143 15.08 -4.84 -25.76
N ARG A 144 16.22 -4.12 -25.73
CA ARG A 144 16.42 -2.99 -24.81
C ARG A 144 15.48 -1.83 -25.14
N GLU A 145 15.35 -1.46 -26.42
CA GLU A 145 14.47 -0.38 -26.86
C GLU A 145 13.00 -0.69 -26.56
N PHE A 146 12.58 -1.92 -26.83
CA PHE A 146 11.21 -2.35 -26.57
C PHE A 146 10.90 -2.33 -25.05
N ALA A 147 11.81 -2.85 -24.23
CA ALA A 147 11.65 -2.86 -22.78
C ALA A 147 11.63 -1.43 -22.19
N LEU A 148 12.53 -0.56 -22.64
CA LEU A 148 12.57 0.84 -22.21
C LEU A 148 11.29 1.59 -22.59
N THR A 149 10.80 1.40 -23.82
CA THR A 149 9.56 2.03 -24.29
C THR A 149 8.37 1.65 -23.42
N ASN A 150 8.24 0.36 -23.09
CA ASN A 150 7.16 -0.12 -22.23
C ASN A 150 7.31 0.33 -20.77
N TYR A 151 8.54 0.43 -20.25
CA TYR A 151 8.80 0.98 -18.92
C TYR A 151 8.36 2.44 -18.81
N LEU A 152 8.73 3.28 -19.78
CA LEU A 152 8.32 4.69 -19.82
C LEU A 152 6.81 4.83 -19.92
N ALA A 153 6.17 4.04 -20.79
CA ALA A 153 4.71 4.02 -20.90
C ALA A 153 4.03 3.61 -19.58
N CYS A 154 4.63 2.66 -18.83
CA CYS A 154 4.15 2.27 -17.51
C CYS A 154 4.23 3.43 -16.51
N ILE A 155 5.38 4.11 -16.42
CA ILE A 155 5.56 5.27 -15.53
C ILE A 155 4.49 6.32 -15.80
N ASP A 156 4.27 6.65 -17.08
CA ASP A 156 3.28 7.64 -17.50
C ASP A 156 1.84 7.24 -17.19
N ALA A 157 1.55 5.93 -17.16
CA ALA A 157 0.26 5.39 -16.81
C ALA A 157 0.01 5.40 -15.30
N VAL A 158 0.98 4.93 -14.50
CA VAL A 158 0.86 4.85 -13.04
C VAL A 158 0.97 6.21 -12.35
N ALA A 159 1.55 7.21 -13.00
CA ALA A 159 1.55 8.60 -12.53
C ALA A 159 0.13 9.21 -12.51
N LYS A 160 -0.81 8.65 -13.30
CA LYS A 160 -2.21 9.11 -13.41
C LYS A 160 -3.18 8.33 -12.52
N TRP A 161 -2.67 7.39 -11.72
CA TRP A 161 -3.43 6.63 -10.72
C TRP A 161 -3.34 7.29 -9.35
#